data_AF-A0A410YFM1-F1
#
_entry.id   AF-A0A410YFM1-F1
#
_cell.length_a   1.000
_cell.length_b   1.000
_cell.length_c   1.000
_cell.angle_alpha   90.00
_cell.angle_beta   90.00
_cell.angle_gamma   90.00
#
_symmetry.space_group_name_H-M   'P 1'
#
loop_
_entity.id
_entity.type
_entity.pdbx_description
1 polymer ?
#
loop_
_entity_poly.entity_id
_entity_poly.type
_entity_poly.pdbx_seq_one_letter_code
_entity_poly.pdbx_strand_id
1 'polypeptide(L)'
;MVRADHNPAQAEADMQRRQEEASRTDDARDEAQALVDDLDHEIDAAHAAGDDSAVSELQDRHEQAERDLEAAEQEFESAMNQLGQDMQFWYEEDDDDEE
;
A
#
# COMPACT_ATOMS: atom_id res chain seq x y z
N MET A 1 8.22 -9.17 35.83
CA MET A 1 7.18 -8.19 36.24
C MET A 1 6.20 -8.14 35.07
N VAL A 2 5.20 -9.02 35.06
CA VAL A 2 4.26 -9.21 33.94
C VAL A 2 3.43 -7.94 33.81
N ARG A 3 3.58 -7.20 32.70
CA ARG A 3 2.74 -6.03 32.43
C ARG A 3 1.39 -6.52 31.92
N ALA A 4 0.37 -6.18 32.68
CA ALA A 4 -0.99 -6.68 32.58
C ALA A 4 -1.88 -5.91 31.58
N ASP A 5 -1.44 -5.65 30.34
CA ASP A 5 -2.21 -4.77 29.42
C ASP A 5 -2.45 -5.29 27.99
N HIS A 6 -2.19 -6.56 27.67
CA HIS A 6 -2.66 -7.14 26.40
C HIS A 6 -3.66 -8.25 26.68
N ASN A 7 -4.94 -7.89 26.71
CA ASN A 7 -6.01 -8.86 26.54
C ASN A 7 -5.81 -9.50 25.16
N PRO A 8 -5.69 -10.83 25.04
CA PRO A 8 -5.48 -11.50 23.75
C PRO A 8 -6.55 -11.11 22.71
N ALA A 9 -7.77 -10.82 23.16
CA ALA A 9 -8.84 -10.32 22.29
C ALA A 9 -8.58 -8.90 21.73
N GLN A 10 -7.86 -8.04 22.45
CA GLN A 10 -7.48 -6.71 21.96
C GLN A 10 -6.32 -6.80 20.97
N ALA A 11 -5.34 -7.64 21.26
CA ALA A 11 -4.24 -7.96 20.35
C ALA A 11 -4.70 -8.53 19.01
N GLU A 12 -5.62 -9.51 19.05
CA GLU A 12 -6.20 -10.11 17.84
C GLU A 12 -7.00 -9.07 17.04
N ALA A 13 -7.75 -8.19 17.72
CA ALA A 13 -8.47 -7.10 17.07
C ALA A 13 -7.52 -6.06 16.44
N ASP A 14 -6.39 -5.76 17.08
CA ASP A 14 -5.39 -4.84 16.53
C ASP A 14 -4.68 -5.43 15.32
N MET A 15 -4.29 -6.71 15.36
CA MET A 15 -3.77 -7.43 14.19
C MET A 15 -4.77 -7.44 13.02
N GLN A 16 -6.05 -7.71 13.31
CA GLN A 16 -7.08 -7.74 12.27
C GLN A 16 -7.22 -6.38 11.59
N ARG A 17 -7.25 -5.29 12.37
CA ARG A 17 -7.29 -3.94 11.81
C ARG A 17 -6.07 -3.62 10.95
N ARG A 18 -4.87 -4.04 11.35
CA ARG A 18 -3.64 -3.85 10.58
C ARG A 18 -3.65 -4.62 9.26
N GLN A 19 -4.16 -5.86 9.27
CA GLN A 19 -4.33 -6.67 8.05
C GLN A 19 -5.34 -6.02 7.09
N GLU A 20 -6.45 -5.50 7.62
CA GLU A 20 -7.43 -4.75 6.81
C GLU A 20 -6.81 -3.47 6.23
N GLU A 21 -5.99 -2.75 6.99
CA GLU A 21 -5.27 -1.56 6.52
C GLU A 21 -4.28 -1.91 5.40
N ALA A 22 -3.47 -2.96 5.57
CA ALA A 22 -2.54 -3.43 4.55
C ALA A 22 -3.26 -3.89 3.27
N SER A 23 -4.41 -4.56 3.38
CA SER A 23 -5.23 -4.93 2.22
C SER A 23 -5.74 -3.70 1.48
N ARG A 24 -6.19 -2.66 2.19
CA ARG A 24 -6.70 -1.44 1.57
C ARG A 24 -5.61 -0.66 0.85
N THR A 25 -4.41 -0.60 1.42
CA THR A 25 -3.28 0.08 0.77
C THR A 25 -2.76 -0.72 -0.43
N ASP A 26 -2.82 -2.06 -0.40
CA ASP A 26 -2.55 -2.93 -1.55
C ASP A 26 -3.55 -2.68 -2.69
N ASP A 27 -4.85 -2.66 -2.38
CA ASP A 27 -5.91 -2.36 -3.36
C ASP A 27 -5.71 -0.96 -3.97
N ALA A 28 -5.41 0.05 -3.15
CA ALA A 28 -5.18 1.42 -3.62
C ALA A 28 -3.93 1.53 -4.53
N ARG A 29 -2.85 0.79 -4.22
CA ARG A 29 -1.67 0.69 -5.08
C ARG A 29 -2.04 0.07 -6.43
N ASP A 30 -2.78 -1.02 -6.42
CA ASP A 30 -3.18 -1.71 -7.65
C ASP A 30 -4.10 -0.84 -8.53
N GLU A 31 -5.02 -0.09 -7.92
CA GLU A 31 -5.86 0.90 -8.62
C GLU A 31 -5.02 2.03 -9.23
N ALA A 32 -4.02 2.55 -8.51
CA ALA A 32 -3.13 3.59 -9.01
C ALA A 32 -2.26 3.09 -10.17
N GLN A 33 -1.74 1.86 -10.09
CA GLN A 33 -0.96 1.24 -11.16
C GLN A 33 -1.82 1.05 -12.41
N ALA A 34 -3.06 0.56 -12.26
CA ALA A 34 -3.97 0.39 -13.38
C ALA A 34 -4.27 1.73 -14.09
N LEU A 35 -4.37 2.83 -13.34
CA LEU A 35 -4.56 4.15 -13.92
C LEU A 35 -3.35 4.61 -14.74
N VAL A 36 -2.12 4.38 -14.25
CA VAL A 36 -0.89 4.68 -14.99
C VAL A 36 -0.86 3.91 -16.31
N ASP A 37 -1.12 2.60 -16.25
CA ASP A 37 -1.13 1.72 -17.43
C ASP A 37 -2.20 2.12 -18.47
N ASP A 38 -3.39 2.51 -18.01
CA ASP A 38 -4.47 3.00 -18.87
C ASP A 38 -4.09 4.34 -19.54
N LEU A 39 -3.46 5.25 -18.79
CA LEU A 39 -3.02 6.54 -19.31
C LEU A 39 -1.91 6.39 -20.37
N ASP A 40 -0.97 5.46 -20.17
CA ASP A 40 0.03 5.11 -21.18
C ASP A 40 -0.64 4.68 -22.49
N HIS A 41 -1.67 3.83 -22.40
CA HIS A 41 -2.43 3.39 -23.57
C HIS A 41 -3.16 4.55 -24.26
N GLU A 42 -3.77 5.45 -23.48
CA GLU A 42 -4.43 6.65 -24.02
C GLU A 42 -3.45 7.60 -24.71
N ILE A 43 -2.25 7.79 -24.14
CA ILE A 43 -1.18 8.63 -24.70
C ILE A 43 -0.73 8.06 -26.05
N ASP A 44 -0.46 6.76 -26.12
CA ASP A 44 -0.09 6.07 -27.36
C ASP A 44 -1.17 6.22 -28.44
N ALA A 45 -2.44 6.10 -28.05
CA ALA A 45 -3.58 6.29 -28.96
C ALA A 45 -3.67 7.74 -29.46
N ALA A 46 -3.47 8.74 -28.59
CA ALA A 46 -3.47 10.15 -28.96
C ALA A 46 -2.30 10.50 -29.90
N HIS A 47 -1.11 9.96 -29.63
CA HIS A 47 0.04 10.07 -30.52
C HIS A 47 -0.23 9.46 -31.91
N ALA A 48 -0.83 8.27 -31.96
CA ALA A 48 -1.19 7.61 -33.22
C ALA A 48 -2.23 8.41 -34.03
N ALA A 49 -3.09 9.17 -33.35
CA ALA A 49 -4.08 10.06 -33.96
C ALA A 49 -3.48 11.41 -34.40
N GLY A 50 -2.28 11.77 -33.94
CA GLY A 50 -1.67 13.08 -34.16
C GLY A 50 -2.35 14.21 -33.39
N ASP A 51 -2.95 13.92 -32.23
CA ASP A 51 -3.61 14.90 -31.38
C ASP A 51 -2.64 15.39 -30.28
N ASP A 52 -1.78 16.34 -30.63
CA ASP A 52 -0.77 16.89 -29.72
C ASP A 52 -1.38 17.56 -28.48
N SER A 53 -2.62 18.07 -28.57
CA SER A 53 -3.30 18.68 -27.43
C SER A 53 -3.74 17.63 -26.42
N ALA A 54 -4.31 16.52 -26.91
CA ALA A 54 -4.69 15.39 -26.05
C ALA A 54 -3.46 14.74 -25.41
N VAL A 55 -2.37 14.58 -26.17
CA VAL A 55 -1.10 14.06 -25.64
C VAL A 55 -0.61 14.91 -24.47
N SER A 56 -0.58 16.24 -24.62
CA SER A 56 -0.11 17.13 -23.54
C SER A 56 -0.96 16.99 -22.27
N GLU A 57 -2.28 16.96 -22.41
CA GLU A 57 -3.20 16.81 -21.27
C GLU A 57 -3.05 15.43 -20.59
N LEU A 58 -2.91 14.37 -21.38
CA LEU A 58 -2.73 13.02 -20.87
C LEU A 58 -1.37 12.83 -20.20
N GLN A 59 -0.30 13.46 -20.70
CA GLN A 59 1.01 13.45 -20.07
C GLN A 59 1.00 14.15 -18.69
N ASP A 60 0.32 15.28 -18.56
CA ASP A 60 0.15 15.95 -17.26
C ASP A 60 -0.62 15.05 -16.27
N ARG A 61 -1.65 14.35 -16.74
CA ARG A 61 -2.42 13.39 -15.94
C ARG A 61 -1.59 12.17 -15.56
N HIS A 62 -0.77 11.66 -16.47
CA HIS A 62 0.14 10.54 -16.24
C HIS A 62 1.17 10.89 -15.16
N GLU A 63 1.80 12.06 -15.22
CA GLU A 63 2.75 12.51 -14.19
C GLU A 63 2.09 12.59 -12.81
N GLN A 64 0.83 13.03 -12.74
CA GLN A 64 0.10 13.03 -11.48
C GLN A 64 -0.21 11.60 -11.00
N ALA A 65 -0.64 10.70 -11.90
CA ALA A 65 -0.91 9.31 -11.56
C ALA A 65 0.35 8.57 -11.07
N GLU A 66 1.52 8.82 -11.65
CA GLU A 66 2.79 8.28 -11.18
C GLU A 66 3.12 8.75 -9.75
N ARG A 67 2.86 10.02 -9.42
CA ARG A 67 3.05 10.53 -8.05
C ARG A 67 2.08 9.89 -7.07
N ASP A 68 0.84 9.70 -7.49
CA ASP A 68 -0.18 9.06 -6.65
C ASP A 68 0.15 7.57 -6.42
N LEU A 69 0.67 6.89 -7.43
CA LEU A 69 1.19 5.52 -7.31
C LEU A 69 2.38 5.47 -6.33
N GLU A 70 3.37 6.35 -6.47
CA GLU A 70 4.52 6.40 -5.54
C GLU A 70 4.07 6.62 -4.09
N ALA A 71 3.03 7.44 -3.88
CA ALA A 71 2.44 7.64 -2.56
C ALA A 71 1.75 6.38 -2.05
N ALA A 72 0.96 5.69 -2.88
CA ALA A 72 0.29 4.45 -2.53
C ALA A 72 1.29 3.32 -2.21
N GLU A 73 2.38 3.21 -2.95
CA GLU A 73 3.47 2.26 -2.69
C GLU A 73 4.12 2.51 -1.32
N GLN A 74 4.38 3.77 -0.97
CA GLN A 74 4.93 4.14 0.34
C GLN A 74 3.96 3.82 1.49
N GLU A 75 2.66 4.06 1.30
CA GLU A 75 1.64 3.71 2.29
C GLU A 75 1.53 2.19 2.48
N PHE A 76 1.56 1.43 1.40
CA PHE A 76 1.57 -0.03 1.44
C PHE A 76 2.82 -0.58 2.14
N GLU A 77 4.01 -0.07 1.79
CA GLU A 77 5.27 -0.49 2.45
C GLU A 77 5.24 -0.18 3.96
N SER A 78 4.73 0.99 4.34
CA SER A 78 4.54 1.37 5.73
C SER A 78 3.58 0.42 6.47
N ALA A 79 2.45 0.08 5.87
CA ALA A 79 1.47 -0.84 6.44
C ALA A 79 2.06 -2.25 6.62
N MET A 80 2.78 -2.75 5.61
CA MET A 80 3.45 -4.05 5.65
C MET A 80 4.58 -4.10 6.69
N ASN A 81 5.36 -3.04 6.82
CA ASN A 81 6.41 -2.93 7.84
C ASN A 81 5.81 -2.95 9.26
N GLN A 82 4.69 -2.24 9.49
CA GLN A 82 3.99 -2.26 10.78
C GLN A 82 3.42 -3.65 11.08
N LEU A 83 2.80 -4.30 10.08
CA LEU A 83 2.29 -5.66 10.21
C LEU A 83 3.42 -6.64 10.57
N GLY A 84 4.59 -6.52 9.92
CA GLY A 84 5.77 -7.34 10.17
C GLY A 84 6.33 -7.16 11.58
N GLN A 85 6.44 -5.92 12.06
CA GLN A 85 6.89 -5.61 13.43
C GLN A 85 5.96 -6.18 14.48
N ASP A 86 4.64 -6.02 14.28
CA ASP A 86 3.65 -6.58 15.19
C ASP A 86 3.80 -8.11 15.21
N MET A 87 3.87 -8.78 14.05
CA MET A 87 4.08 -10.25 14.01
C MET A 87 5.38 -10.71 14.68
N GLN A 88 6.50 -10.00 14.50
CA GLN A 88 7.78 -10.36 15.12
C GLN A 88 7.72 -10.26 16.65
N PHE A 89 7.07 -9.23 17.19
CA PHE A 89 6.87 -9.07 18.64
C PHE A 89 6.15 -10.27 19.26
N TRP A 90 5.18 -10.88 18.55
CA TRP A 90 4.47 -12.07 19.03
C TRP A 90 5.33 -13.34 19.03
N TYR A 91 6.29 -13.47 18.11
CA TYR A 91 7.18 -14.64 18.07
C TYR A 91 8.36 -14.52 19.05
N GLU A 92 8.84 -13.31 19.35
CA GLU A 92 9.91 -13.10 20.34
C GLU A 92 9.43 -13.25 21.79
N GLU A 93 8.14 -13.12 22.10
CA GLU A 93 7.59 -13.41 23.43
C GLU A 93 7.49 -14.92 23.75
N ASP A 94 7.53 -15.82 22.76
CA ASP A 94 7.45 -17.28 22.97
C ASP A 94 8.82 -17.93 23.28
N ASP A 95 9.94 -17.28 22.93
CA ASP A 95 11.29 -17.85 23.08
C ASP A 95 11.97 -17.51 24.43
N ASP A 96 11.43 -16.59 25.23
CA ASP A 96 11.99 -16.17 26.53
C ASP A 96 11.50 -17.02 27.73
N ASP A 97 10.77 -18.12 27.50
CA ASP A 97 10.26 -19.06 28.51
C ASP A 97 11.10 -20.36 28.66
N GLU A 98 12.32 -20.43 28.11
CA GLU A 98 13.28 -21.52 28.34
C GLU A 98 14.70 -21.04 28.78
N GLU A 99 14.87 -20.65 30.06
CA GLU A 99 15.95 -21.14 30.98
C GLU A 99 15.84 -20.62 32.43
#